data_AF-A0AAE0M2J4-F1
#
_entry.id   AF-A0AAE0M2J4-F1
#
_cell.length_a   1.000
_cell.length_b   1.000
_cell.length_c   1.000
_cell.angle_alpha   90.00
_cell.angle_beta   90.00
_cell.angle_gamma   90.00
#
_symmetry.space_group_name_H-M   'P 1'
#
loop_
_entity.id
_entity.type
_entity.pdbx_description
1 polymer ?
#
loop_
_entity_poly.entity_id
_entity_poly.type
_entity_poly.pdbx_seq_one_letter_code
_entity_poly.pdbx_strand_id
1 'polypeptide(L)'
;MQGLLSATTSVAIFRALSFVRWGLVRRPEGLSYISLLALAPSSGYLGLLRILGMPGFKLTSRLFSMLNLTLMAMAWLAGLLLFLKTSLVTVYDTIDTYQVTAGVGMFRPEYVAPYFAFLSDLEPGYPYKLLPYSSYAVVYNLVANPIYSTVEQPIDCTGSGCASYLMSGGILMTTPWQPEGYPEHQSFRTHQTPTVQMEFQTGPGNDTYAEEYCEIYGADSGTLIAMRFCMAADPNKAGRVKAAFFVCTAGALNGTCDTSPHHSYHPNITTTMSFYTRKATIVSARSNFTISAVTDLTTPSFIPMTAGPDLEAYRSVISWLLNYTAAGIPAPSAIIESFFSGQNELASPASYGILSQNFQSILAFPLWFFNPNNFGNPDLLRNSVMTVTLPAEHYVDASVVAPVVKIKFDQPLFVAFICLQGVVLAFVLAVAIWAGTNAREMPAISSFPLFDVAFKTNVDVIDGQPDRRFVWDGRDREVTALMREATVWGKLD
;
A
#
# COMPACT_ATOMS: atom_id res chain seq x y z
N MET A 1 6.04 -0.43 27.27
CA MET A 1 4.71 -0.24 27.92
C MET A 1 3.94 -1.55 28.09
N GLN A 2 3.80 -2.41 27.08
CA GLN A 2 3.01 -3.65 27.24
C GLN A 2 3.53 -4.61 28.33
N GLY A 3 4.85 -4.83 28.42
CA GLY A 3 5.41 -5.66 29.49
C GLY A 3 5.06 -5.14 30.89
N LEU A 4 4.95 -3.82 31.05
CA LEU A 4 4.47 -3.20 32.29
C LEU A 4 2.99 -3.52 32.53
N LEU A 5 2.14 -3.40 31.50
CA LEU A 5 0.71 -3.72 31.59
C LEU A 5 0.46 -5.19 31.94
N SER A 6 1.15 -6.14 31.29
CA SER A 6 1.02 -7.57 31.60
C SER A 6 1.53 -7.91 33.00
N ALA A 7 2.60 -7.24 33.46
CA ALA A 7 3.10 -7.41 34.82
C ALA A 7 2.13 -6.86 35.87
N THR A 8 1.62 -5.64 35.69
CA THR A 8 0.68 -5.03 36.64
C THR A 8 -0.65 -5.78 36.70
N THR A 9 -1.18 -6.24 35.55
CA THR A 9 -2.40 -7.05 35.50
C THR A 9 -2.20 -8.42 36.15
N SER A 10 -1.04 -9.06 35.96
CA SER A 10 -0.70 -10.31 36.67
C SER A 10 -0.64 -10.11 38.19
N VAL A 11 -0.02 -9.03 38.67
CA VAL A 11 0.02 -8.69 40.09
C VAL A 11 -1.39 -8.42 40.63
N ALA A 12 -2.24 -7.73 39.88
CA ALA A 12 -3.62 -7.46 40.25
C ALA A 12 -4.45 -8.76 40.33
N ILE A 13 -4.29 -9.67 39.37
CA ILE A 13 -4.90 -11.01 39.39
C ILE A 13 -4.46 -11.78 40.65
N PHE A 14 -3.16 -11.81 40.97
CA PHE A 14 -2.65 -12.50 42.16
C PHE A 14 -3.24 -11.96 43.46
N ARG A 15 -3.38 -10.64 43.56
CA ARG A 15 -4.03 -10.00 44.71
C ARG A 15 -5.51 -10.34 44.78
N ALA A 16 -6.24 -10.24 43.66
CA ALA A 16 -7.65 -10.60 43.59
C ALA A 16 -7.89 -12.07 43.99
N LEU A 17 -7.12 -13.01 43.45
CA LEU A 17 -7.23 -14.43 43.80
C LEU A 17 -6.91 -14.69 45.28
N SER A 18 -5.94 -13.96 45.85
CA SER A 18 -5.67 -14.02 47.28
C SER A 18 -6.86 -13.56 48.12
N PHE A 19 -7.56 -12.49 47.73
CA PHE A 19 -8.78 -12.04 48.42
C PHE A 19 -9.90 -13.09 48.33
N VAL A 20 -10.13 -13.64 47.13
CA VAL A 20 -11.12 -14.71 46.93
C VAL A 20 -10.79 -15.93 47.80
N ARG A 21 -9.52 -16.35 47.81
CA ARG A 21 -9.03 -17.47 48.62
C ARG A 21 -9.39 -17.28 50.10
N TRP A 22 -9.03 -16.13 50.66
CA TRP A 22 -9.21 -15.89 52.09
C TRP A 22 -10.66 -15.68 52.50
N GLY A 23 -11.49 -15.03 51.67
CA GLY A 23 -12.91 -14.93 52.01
C GLY A 23 -13.68 -16.24 51.81
N LEU A 24 -13.22 -17.16 50.95
CA LEU A 24 -13.80 -18.50 50.84
C LEU A 24 -13.45 -19.41 52.03
N VAL A 25 -12.28 -19.24 52.63
CA VAL A 25 -11.83 -19.99 53.84
C VAL A 25 -12.73 -19.72 55.07
N ARG A 26 -13.49 -18.63 55.07
CA ARG A 26 -14.43 -18.28 56.15
C ARG A 26 -15.71 -19.14 56.16
N ARG A 27 -16.03 -19.86 55.08
CA ARG A 27 -17.27 -20.64 55.03
C ARG A 27 -17.34 -21.64 56.20
N PRO A 28 -18.54 -21.92 56.75
CA PRO A 28 -18.72 -22.86 57.86
C PRO A 28 -18.43 -24.33 57.49
N GLU A 29 -18.04 -24.61 56.25
CA GLU A 29 -17.54 -25.91 55.80
C GLU A 29 -16.02 -25.90 55.54
N GLY A 30 -15.37 -24.75 55.78
CA GLY A 30 -13.97 -24.49 55.42
C GLY A 30 -13.73 -24.50 53.92
N LEU A 31 -12.46 -24.43 53.53
CA LEU A 31 -12.01 -24.65 52.16
C LEU A 31 -11.08 -25.86 52.12
N SER A 32 -11.32 -26.80 51.19
CA SER A 32 -10.39 -27.91 50.97
C SER A 32 -9.00 -27.38 50.62
N TYR A 33 -7.97 -28.02 51.16
CA TYR A 33 -6.58 -27.62 50.94
C TYR A 33 -6.20 -27.55 49.45
N ILE A 34 -6.73 -28.46 48.61
CA ILE A 34 -6.53 -28.44 47.16
C ILE A 34 -7.18 -27.21 46.50
N SER A 35 -8.37 -26.80 46.93
CA SER A 35 -9.03 -25.58 46.45
C SER A 35 -8.27 -24.32 46.90
N LEU A 36 -7.65 -24.37 48.07
CA LEU A 36 -6.82 -23.28 48.58
C LEU A 36 -5.54 -23.14 47.76
N LEU A 37 -4.89 -24.25 47.42
CA LEU A 37 -3.74 -24.29 46.51
C LEU A 37 -4.12 -23.83 45.10
N ALA A 38 -5.30 -24.20 44.59
CA ALA A 38 -5.75 -23.77 43.26
C ALA A 38 -5.88 -22.23 43.13
N LEU A 39 -6.21 -21.54 44.23
CA LEU A 39 -6.32 -20.08 44.30
C LEU A 39 -5.04 -19.38 44.81
N ALA A 40 -4.03 -20.15 45.23
CA ALA A 40 -2.80 -19.58 45.77
C ALA A 40 -1.93 -18.99 44.66
N PRO A 41 -1.44 -17.74 44.81
CA PRO A 41 -0.56 -17.12 43.81
C PRO A 41 0.82 -17.81 43.71
N SER A 42 1.20 -18.63 44.70
CA SER A 42 2.42 -19.44 44.70
C SER A 42 2.29 -20.74 43.89
N SER A 43 1.08 -21.12 43.48
CA SER A 43 0.87 -22.32 42.67
C SER A 43 1.25 -22.02 41.22
N GLY A 44 2.45 -22.45 40.82
CA GLY A 44 2.91 -22.31 39.43
C GLY A 44 2.01 -23.05 38.44
N TYR A 45 2.13 -22.71 37.15
CA TYR A 45 1.34 -23.27 36.05
C TYR A 45 1.30 -24.81 36.04
N LEU A 46 2.45 -25.45 36.29
CA LEU A 46 2.56 -26.92 36.37
C LEU A 46 1.74 -27.51 37.53
N GLY A 47 1.72 -26.83 38.69
CA GLY A 47 0.92 -27.27 39.84
C GLY A 47 -0.57 -27.19 39.58
N LEU A 48 -1.02 -26.09 38.95
CA LEU A 48 -2.43 -25.91 38.56
C LEU A 48 -2.87 -26.95 37.52
N LEU A 49 -2.04 -27.24 36.51
CA LEU A 49 -2.29 -28.31 35.53
C LEU A 49 -2.36 -29.69 36.18
N ARG A 50 -1.51 -29.96 37.18
CA ARG A 50 -1.54 -31.22 37.94
C ARG A 50 -2.86 -31.37 38.72
N ILE A 51 -3.37 -30.29 39.32
CA ILE A 51 -4.68 -30.28 40.00
C ILE A 51 -5.83 -30.56 39.01
N LEU A 52 -5.72 -30.10 37.76
CA LEU A 52 -6.73 -30.40 36.73
C LEU A 52 -6.70 -31.86 36.28
N GLY A 53 -5.51 -32.43 36.07
CA GLY A 53 -5.33 -33.77 35.51
C GLY A 53 -5.49 -34.92 36.51
N MET A 54 -5.41 -34.66 37.82
CA MET A 54 -5.47 -35.73 38.82
C MET A 54 -6.91 -36.24 39.07
N PRO A 55 -7.17 -37.56 38.92
CA PRO A 55 -8.48 -38.16 39.20
C PRO A 55 -8.78 -38.17 40.71
N GLY A 56 -9.98 -37.73 41.08
CA GLY A 56 -10.51 -37.76 42.45
C GLY A 56 -10.43 -36.45 43.25
N PHE A 57 -10.07 -35.33 42.63
CA PHE A 57 -10.27 -34.01 43.24
C PHE A 57 -11.68 -33.46 43.03
N LYS A 58 -12.15 -32.66 44.00
CA LYS A 58 -13.48 -32.01 43.94
C LYS A 58 -13.58 -31.10 42.71
N LEU A 59 -14.76 -31.05 42.11
CA LEU A 59 -15.04 -30.23 40.92
C LEU A 59 -14.73 -28.74 41.16
N THR A 60 -15.01 -28.24 42.37
CA THR A 60 -14.73 -26.86 42.78
C THR A 60 -13.24 -26.51 42.72
N SER A 61 -12.35 -27.42 43.15
CA SER A 61 -10.90 -27.22 43.07
C SER A 61 -10.41 -27.16 41.63
N ARG A 62 -11.00 -27.98 40.74
CA ARG A 62 -10.70 -27.96 39.31
C ARG A 62 -11.16 -26.66 38.65
N LEU A 63 -12.37 -26.18 38.99
CA LEU A 63 -12.89 -24.92 38.48
C LEU A 63 -12.04 -23.73 38.90
N PHE A 64 -11.59 -23.66 40.16
CA PHE A 64 -10.67 -22.61 40.60
C PHE A 64 -9.31 -22.67 39.91
N SER A 65 -8.78 -23.89 39.68
CA SER A 65 -7.54 -24.07 38.94
C SER A 65 -7.68 -23.62 37.48
N MET A 66 -8.80 -23.97 36.81
CA MET A 66 -9.10 -23.50 35.46
C MET A 66 -9.22 -21.98 35.42
N LEU A 67 -9.98 -21.36 36.32
CA LEU A 67 -10.16 -19.91 36.39
C LEU A 67 -8.82 -19.19 36.53
N ASN A 68 -7.95 -19.68 37.42
CA ASN A 68 -6.65 -19.09 37.65
C ASN A 68 -5.75 -19.19 36.39
N LEU A 69 -5.66 -20.38 35.80
CA LEU A 69 -4.91 -20.60 34.56
C LEU A 69 -5.44 -19.77 33.40
N THR A 70 -6.77 -19.66 33.23
CA THR A 70 -7.35 -18.87 32.14
C THR A 70 -7.10 -17.39 32.34
N LEU A 71 -7.27 -16.84 33.55
CA LEU A 71 -6.99 -15.42 33.83
C LEU A 71 -5.52 -15.06 33.57
N MET A 72 -4.58 -15.89 34.04
CA MET A 72 -3.16 -15.70 33.76
C MET A 72 -2.86 -15.81 32.26
N ALA A 73 -3.39 -16.85 31.60
CA ALA A 73 -3.20 -17.06 30.17
C ALA A 73 -3.77 -15.88 29.35
N MET A 74 -4.95 -15.36 29.69
CA MET A 74 -5.56 -14.21 29.02
C MET A 74 -4.69 -12.95 29.15
N ALA A 75 -4.13 -12.67 30.32
CA ALA A 75 -3.26 -11.50 30.53
C ALA A 75 -1.98 -11.55 29.67
N TRP A 76 -1.39 -12.74 29.49
CA TRP A 76 -0.21 -12.97 28.66
C TRP A 76 -0.53 -13.04 27.17
N LEU A 77 -1.56 -13.81 26.78
CA LEU A 77 -2.01 -13.96 25.40
C LEU A 77 -2.46 -12.64 24.81
N ALA A 78 -3.14 -11.78 25.58
CA ALA A 78 -3.52 -10.45 25.13
C ALA A 78 -2.29 -9.67 24.65
N GLY A 79 -1.19 -9.70 25.41
CA GLY A 79 0.03 -9.04 25.01
C GLY A 79 0.63 -9.62 23.71
N LEU A 80 0.64 -10.95 23.57
CA LEU A 80 1.20 -11.59 22.38
C LEU A 80 0.35 -11.31 21.12
N LEU A 81 -0.98 -11.25 21.26
CA LEU A 81 -1.92 -10.93 20.16
C LEU A 81 -1.68 -9.56 19.55
N LEU A 82 -1.33 -8.56 20.36
CA LEU A 82 -1.11 -7.20 19.89
C LEU A 82 0.12 -7.10 18.95
N PHE A 83 1.11 -7.99 19.10
CA PHE A 83 2.33 -8.01 18.28
C PHE A 83 2.36 -9.09 17.19
N LEU A 84 1.38 -10.00 17.16
CA LEU A 84 1.35 -11.11 16.21
C LEU A 84 1.30 -10.67 14.74
N LYS A 85 0.62 -9.55 14.46
CA LYS A 85 0.44 -9.03 13.10
C LYS A 85 0.50 -7.51 13.11
N THR A 86 1.66 -6.98 13.47
CA THR A 86 1.95 -5.55 13.32
C THR A 86 2.49 -5.27 11.93
N SER A 87 2.03 -4.19 11.32
CA SER A 87 2.61 -3.66 10.09
C SER A 87 3.13 -2.25 10.34
N LEU A 88 4.22 -1.91 9.67
CA LEU A 88 4.69 -0.53 9.61
C LEU A 88 3.96 0.14 8.45
N VAL A 89 3.39 1.30 8.71
CA VAL A 89 2.74 2.13 7.71
C VAL A 89 3.37 3.52 7.72
N THR A 90 3.64 4.05 6.54
CA THR A 90 4.07 5.44 6.39
C THR A 90 2.83 6.33 6.46
N VAL A 91 2.80 7.19 7.47
CA VAL A 91 1.76 8.21 7.64
C VAL A 91 2.39 9.56 7.41
N TYR A 92 1.69 10.42 6.69
CA TYR A 92 2.19 11.74 6.35
C TYR A 92 1.70 12.76 7.37
N ASP A 93 2.65 13.34 8.12
CA ASP A 93 2.36 14.48 9.00
C ASP A 93 2.24 15.74 8.14
N THR A 94 1.19 16.53 8.35
CA THR A 94 0.80 17.62 7.45
C THR A 94 0.97 18.96 8.15
N ILE A 95 1.77 19.85 7.57
CA ILE A 95 2.01 21.17 8.15
C ILE A 95 1.12 22.25 7.56
N ASP A 96 0.86 22.18 6.26
CA ASP A 96 0.09 23.18 5.53
C ASP A 96 -0.76 22.49 4.45
N THR A 97 -1.94 23.04 4.18
CA THR A 97 -2.87 22.55 3.16
C THR A 97 -3.50 23.73 2.44
N TYR A 98 -3.43 23.71 1.12
CA TYR A 98 -3.92 24.78 0.27
C TYR A 98 -4.43 24.24 -1.06
N GLN A 99 -5.26 25.03 -1.75
CA GLN A 99 -5.86 24.61 -3.01
C GLN A 99 -4.90 24.83 -4.19
N VAL A 100 -4.84 23.84 -5.06
CA VAL A 100 -4.06 23.87 -6.30
C VAL A 100 -4.89 23.35 -7.47
N THR A 101 -4.49 23.70 -8.67
CA THR A 101 -4.80 22.94 -9.88
C THR A 101 -3.74 21.85 -10.02
N ALA A 102 -4.14 20.61 -10.28
CA ALA A 102 -3.20 19.49 -10.43
C ALA A 102 -3.71 18.39 -11.37
N GLY A 103 -2.80 17.51 -11.77
CA GLY A 103 -3.12 16.25 -12.43
C GLY A 103 -3.09 16.29 -13.94
N VAL A 104 -3.29 15.11 -14.54
CA VAL A 104 -3.38 14.89 -15.98
C VAL A 104 -4.82 14.55 -16.31
N GLY A 105 -5.44 15.40 -17.13
CA GLY A 105 -6.82 15.23 -17.58
C GLY A 105 -6.92 14.35 -18.83
N MET A 106 -8.13 14.23 -19.37
CA MET A 106 -8.34 13.55 -20.66
C MET A 106 -7.70 14.33 -21.81
N PHE A 107 -7.25 13.60 -22.84
CA PHE A 107 -6.83 14.19 -24.11
C PHE A 107 -7.98 14.99 -24.74
N ARG A 108 -7.66 16.16 -25.27
CA ARG A 108 -8.60 17.08 -25.92
C ARG A 108 -8.16 17.31 -27.37
N PRO A 109 -8.74 16.61 -28.35
CA PRO A 109 -8.36 16.79 -29.77
C PRO A 109 -8.55 18.23 -30.25
N GLU A 110 -9.52 18.95 -29.68
CA GLU A 110 -9.80 20.35 -29.97
C GLU A 110 -8.62 21.31 -29.66
N TYR A 111 -7.66 20.89 -28.84
CA TYR A 111 -6.49 21.71 -28.49
C TYR A 111 -5.37 21.64 -29.53
N VAL A 112 -5.31 20.56 -30.32
CA VAL A 112 -4.17 20.27 -31.20
C VAL A 112 -4.04 21.31 -32.32
N ALA A 113 -5.12 21.56 -33.08
CA ALA A 113 -5.06 22.48 -34.21
C ALA A 113 -4.77 23.94 -33.80
N PRO A 114 -5.41 24.52 -32.76
CA PRO A 114 -5.08 25.86 -32.30
C PRO A 114 -3.66 25.98 -31.74
N TYR A 115 -3.14 24.92 -31.10
CA TYR A 115 -1.75 24.89 -30.63
C TYR A 115 -0.75 24.95 -31.80
N PHE A 116 -0.97 24.17 -32.87
CA PHE A 116 -0.13 24.24 -34.07
C PHE A 116 -0.23 25.58 -34.80
N ALA A 117 -1.42 26.20 -34.82
CA ALA A 117 -1.59 27.54 -35.34
C ALA A 117 -0.76 28.55 -34.53
N PHE A 118 -0.84 28.48 -33.20
CA PHE A 118 -0.03 29.31 -32.31
C PHE A 118 1.47 29.16 -32.57
N LEU A 119 1.96 27.92 -32.73
CA LEU A 119 3.38 27.71 -33.07
C LEU A 119 3.75 28.34 -34.42
N SER A 120 2.89 28.20 -35.43
CA SER A 120 3.13 28.82 -36.75
C SER A 120 3.15 30.35 -36.68
N ASP A 121 2.34 30.94 -35.79
CA ASP A 121 2.26 32.39 -35.58
C ASP A 121 3.49 32.96 -34.85
N LEU A 122 4.24 32.14 -34.09
CA LEU A 122 5.47 32.57 -33.40
C LEU A 122 6.61 32.91 -34.37
N GLU A 123 6.67 32.24 -35.51
CA GLU A 123 7.70 32.49 -36.54
C GLU A 123 7.07 32.54 -37.94
N PRO A 124 6.37 33.65 -38.28
CA PRO A 124 5.70 33.79 -39.56
C PRO A 124 6.69 33.68 -40.72
N GLY A 125 6.43 32.74 -41.63
CA GLY A 125 7.29 32.50 -42.80
C GLY A 125 8.36 31.42 -42.61
N TYR A 126 8.47 30.81 -41.41
CA TYR A 126 9.26 29.60 -41.25
C TYR A 126 8.60 28.44 -42.05
N PRO A 127 9.32 27.79 -42.98
CA PRO A 127 8.72 26.80 -43.89
C PRO A 127 8.39 25.46 -43.21
N TYR A 128 8.70 25.33 -41.93
CA TYR A 128 8.71 24.12 -41.14
C TYR A 128 7.78 24.30 -39.91
N LYS A 129 7.11 23.25 -39.47
CA LYS A 129 6.43 23.18 -38.16
C LYS A 129 7.45 23.21 -37.02
N LEU A 130 7.34 24.19 -36.13
CA LEU A 130 8.19 24.28 -34.94
C LEU A 130 7.96 23.11 -33.97
N LEU A 131 9.03 22.56 -33.42
CA LEU A 131 9.01 21.59 -32.32
C LEU A 131 9.79 22.15 -31.12
N PRO A 132 9.12 22.58 -30.05
CA PRO A 132 9.80 23.10 -28.87
C PRO A 132 10.73 22.06 -28.24
N TYR A 133 11.93 22.50 -27.83
CA TYR A 133 12.92 21.64 -27.18
C TYR A 133 12.37 20.95 -25.92
N SER A 134 11.51 21.62 -25.14
CA SER A 134 10.89 21.04 -23.95
C SER A 134 10.01 19.83 -24.28
N SER A 135 9.23 19.90 -25.35
CA SER A 135 8.44 18.77 -25.86
C SER A 135 9.35 17.62 -26.30
N TYR A 136 10.39 17.94 -27.07
CA TYR A 136 11.37 16.97 -27.54
C TYR A 136 12.14 16.28 -26.39
N ALA A 137 12.52 17.00 -25.35
CA ALA A 137 13.30 16.46 -24.24
C ALA A 137 12.51 15.51 -23.34
N VAL A 138 11.19 15.69 -23.23
CA VAL A 138 10.33 14.89 -22.35
C VAL A 138 9.83 13.61 -23.02
N VAL A 139 9.59 13.65 -24.34
CA VAL A 139 8.88 12.60 -25.09
C VAL A 139 9.49 11.21 -24.95
N TYR A 140 10.81 11.09 -24.79
CA TYR A 140 11.51 9.82 -24.83
C TYR A 140 11.42 8.98 -23.55
N ASN A 141 11.22 9.65 -22.42
CA ASN A 141 11.26 8.99 -21.11
C ASN A 141 9.97 9.29 -20.32
N LEU A 142 8.90 9.72 -20.97
CA LEU A 142 7.68 10.15 -20.29
C LEU A 142 7.09 9.06 -19.39
N VAL A 143 7.03 7.79 -19.85
CA VAL A 143 6.44 6.69 -19.05
C VAL A 143 7.39 6.07 -18.03
N ALA A 144 8.70 6.30 -18.15
CA ALA A 144 9.70 5.80 -17.19
C ALA A 144 10.22 6.88 -16.23
N ASN A 145 9.92 8.15 -16.50
CA ASN A 145 10.36 9.24 -15.65
C ASN A 145 9.41 9.41 -14.46
N PRO A 146 9.89 9.17 -13.21
CA PRO A 146 9.08 9.23 -12.00
C PRO A 146 8.59 10.64 -11.67
N ILE A 147 9.03 11.68 -12.39
CA ILE A 147 8.50 13.03 -12.24
C ILE A 147 7.08 13.13 -12.85
N TYR A 148 6.81 12.39 -13.93
CA TYR A 148 5.55 12.50 -14.69
C TYR A 148 4.62 11.31 -14.49
N SER A 149 5.18 10.12 -14.33
CA SER A 149 4.44 8.86 -14.33
C SER A 149 4.99 7.85 -13.33
N THR A 150 4.18 6.84 -13.03
CA THR A 150 4.53 5.72 -12.14
C THR A 150 4.02 4.42 -12.72
N VAL A 151 4.71 3.31 -12.46
CA VAL A 151 4.22 1.98 -12.83
C VAL A 151 3.08 1.59 -11.91
N GLU A 152 1.98 1.11 -12.48
CA GLU A 152 0.77 0.72 -11.74
C GLU A 152 0.35 -0.70 -12.11
N GLN A 153 -0.51 -1.33 -11.29
CA GLN A 153 -1.04 -2.64 -11.64
C GLN A 153 -1.96 -2.55 -12.87
N PRO A 154 -1.77 -3.43 -13.88
CA PRO A 154 -2.69 -3.52 -15.00
C PRO A 154 -4.13 -3.84 -14.58
N ILE A 155 -5.07 -3.21 -15.25
CA ILE A 155 -6.52 -3.34 -15.11
C ILE A 155 -7.03 -4.47 -16.00
N ASP A 156 -6.66 -4.49 -17.29
CA ASP A 156 -7.21 -5.44 -18.26
C ASP A 156 -6.15 -6.30 -18.95
N CYS A 157 -4.97 -5.76 -19.27
CA CYS A 157 -3.92 -6.59 -19.85
C CYS A 157 -3.27 -7.54 -18.83
N THR A 158 -2.85 -8.72 -19.28
CA THR A 158 -2.21 -9.75 -18.44
C THR A 158 -0.97 -10.31 -19.12
N GLY A 159 -0.03 -10.85 -18.31
CA GLY A 159 1.18 -11.49 -18.79
C GLY A 159 2.41 -10.57 -18.85
N SER A 160 3.55 -11.13 -19.26
CA SER A 160 4.86 -10.46 -19.27
C SER A 160 5.00 -9.35 -20.32
N GLY A 161 4.11 -9.28 -21.31
CA GLY A 161 4.09 -8.26 -22.35
C GLY A 161 3.15 -7.09 -22.06
N CYS A 162 2.63 -6.99 -20.83
CA CYS A 162 1.71 -5.96 -20.39
C CYS A 162 2.44 -4.94 -19.50
N ALA A 163 2.42 -3.68 -19.89
CA ALA A 163 2.95 -2.56 -19.12
C ALA A 163 1.82 -1.59 -18.81
N SER A 164 1.76 -1.10 -17.57
CA SER A 164 0.76 -0.12 -17.16
C SER A 164 1.40 1.04 -16.42
N TYR A 165 1.09 2.25 -16.86
CA TYR A 165 1.67 3.47 -16.33
C TYR A 165 0.56 4.44 -15.96
N LEU A 166 0.63 4.97 -14.73
CA LEU A 166 -0.23 6.02 -14.23
C LEU A 166 0.46 7.36 -14.41
N MET A 167 -0.10 8.20 -15.28
CA MET A 167 0.33 9.59 -15.47
C MET A 167 -0.46 10.49 -14.54
N SER A 168 0.24 11.13 -13.62
CA SER A 168 -0.34 12.10 -12.68
C SER A 168 0.23 13.49 -12.82
N GLY A 169 1.34 13.66 -13.55
CA GLY A 169 2.01 14.95 -13.74
C GLY A 169 2.85 15.40 -12.55
N GLY A 170 2.78 14.68 -11.42
CA GLY A 170 3.54 14.96 -10.20
C GLY A 170 3.35 16.39 -9.72
N ILE A 171 4.39 16.92 -9.07
CA ILE A 171 4.41 18.32 -8.61
C ILE A 171 4.58 19.33 -9.75
N LEU A 172 5.14 18.93 -10.91
CA LEU A 172 5.37 19.83 -12.05
C LEU A 172 4.07 20.33 -12.69
N MET A 173 2.98 19.58 -12.55
CA MET A 173 1.67 19.96 -13.07
C MET A 173 0.79 20.61 -11.98
N THR A 174 1.39 21.19 -10.95
CA THR A 174 0.65 21.90 -9.88
C THR A 174 0.78 23.41 -9.95
N THR A 175 -0.32 24.13 -9.74
CA THR A 175 -0.32 25.59 -9.55
C THR A 175 -1.32 26.01 -8.45
N PRO A 176 -0.95 26.91 -7.52
CA PRO A 176 0.37 27.51 -7.36
C PRO A 176 1.43 26.47 -6.97
N TRP A 177 2.68 26.81 -7.26
CA TRP A 177 3.84 26.02 -6.85
C TRP A 177 3.88 25.88 -5.32
N GLN A 178 4.54 24.81 -4.87
CA GLN A 178 4.74 24.55 -3.44
C GLN A 178 5.27 25.77 -2.67
N PRO A 179 4.75 26.05 -1.47
CA PRO A 179 5.24 27.15 -0.65
C PRO A 179 6.69 26.89 -0.26
N GLU A 180 7.46 27.97 -0.17
CA GLU A 180 8.82 27.94 0.37
C GLU A 180 8.79 27.77 1.90
N GLY A 181 9.85 27.18 2.45
CA GLY A 181 9.96 26.87 3.88
C GLY A 181 9.71 25.39 4.24
N TYR A 182 9.72 25.10 5.54
CA TYR A 182 9.56 23.76 6.13
C TYR A 182 10.58 22.71 5.63
N PRO A 183 11.89 22.86 5.91
CA PRO A 183 12.92 21.94 5.44
C PRO A 183 12.75 20.50 5.97
N GLU A 184 12.09 20.35 7.13
CA GLU A 184 11.77 19.05 7.74
C GLU A 184 10.63 18.31 6.99
N HIS A 185 9.85 18.99 6.15
CA HIS A 185 8.74 18.43 5.39
C HIS A 185 9.11 18.33 3.92
N GLN A 186 9.82 17.26 3.57
CA GLN A 186 10.44 17.07 2.26
C GLN A 186 9.51 16.51 1.18
N SER A 187 8.24 16.25 1.52
CA SER A 187 7.26 15.67 0.60
C SER A 187 6.11 16.63 0.35
N PHE A 188 5.52 16.49 -0.83
CA PHE A 188 4.38 17.24 -1.30
C PHE A 188 3.29 16.26 -1.71
N ARG A 189 2.11 16.40 -1.13
CA ARG A 189 0.99 15.49 -1.31
C ARG A 189 -0.19 16.20 -1.94
N THR A 190 -0.60 15.77 -3.12
CA THR A 190 -1.84 16.21 -3.77
C THR A 190 -2.91 15.15 -3.58
N HIS A 191 -4.12 15.56 -3.20
CA HIS A 191 -5.21 14.66 -2.88
C HIS A 191 -6.13 14.48 -4.09
N GLN A 192 -6.64 13.27 -4.33
CA GLN A 192 -7.69 13.00 -5.33
C GLN A 192 -7.44 13.64 -6.72
N THR A 193 -6.17 13.70 -7.11
CA THR A 193 -5.69 14.32 -8.34
C THR A 193 -6.15 13.50 -9.55
N PRO A 194 -6.69 14.13 -10.62
CA PRO A 194 -7.05 13.43 -11.83
C PRO A 194 -5.79 12.86 -12.50
N THR A 195 -5.89 11.62 -12.94
CA THR A 195 -4.79 10.84 -13.52
C THR A 195 -5.30 10.03 -14.71
N VAL A 196 -4.39 9.74 -15.63
CA VAL A 196 -4.64 8.85 -16.77
C VAL A 196 -3.75 7.62 -16.63
N GLN A 197 -4.35 6.44 -16.57
CA GLN A 197 -3.65 5.18 -16.62
C GLN A 197 -3.66 4.65 -18.05
N MET A 198 -2.48 4.34 -18.57
CA MET A 198 -2.28 3.77 -19.90
C MET A 198 -1.79 2.34 -19.76
N GLU A 199 -2.39 1.45 -20.55
CA GLU A 199 -1.95 0.07 -20.66
C GLU A 199 -1.45 -0.21 -22.06
N PHE A 200 -0.29 -0.86 -22.13
CA PHE A 200 0.35 -1.29 -23.35
C PHE A 200 0.46 -2.80 -23.32
N GLN A 201 -0.25 -3.45 -24.23
CA GLN A 201 -0.08 -4.87 -24.50
C GLN A 201 0.82 -5.01 -25.73
N THR A 202 1.89 -5.79 -25.61
CA THR A 202 2.74 -6.13 -26.76
C THR A 202 1.90 -6.87 -27.79
N GLY A 203 1.93 -6.39 -29.03
CA GLY A 203 1.17 -7.00 -30.12
C GLY A 203 1.81 -8.30 -30.61
N PRO A 204 1.08 -9.10 -31.40
CA PRO A 204 1.55 -10.39 -31.93
C PRO A 204 2.66 -10.28 -32.99
N GLY A 205 3.12 -9.07 -33.35
CA GLY A 205 4.19 -8.82 -34.32
C GLY A 205 3.79 -8.98 -35.79
N ASN A 206 2.63 -9.56 -36.07
CA ASN A 206 2.06 -9.78 -37.42
C ASN A 206 0.83 -8.89 -37.71
N ASP A 207 0.65 -7.81 -36.95
CA ASP A 207 -0.47 -6.89 -37.14
C ASP A 207 -0.40 -6.22 -38.52
N THR A 208 -1.50 -6.28 -39.27
CA THR A 208 -1.64 -5.56 -40.54
C THR A 208 -2.36 -4.24 -40.34
N TYR A 209 -1.91 -3.23 -41.08
CA TYR A 209 -2.46 -1.88 -41.08
C TYR A 209 -2.78 -1.47 -42.51
N ALA A 210 -3.93 -0.83 -42.73
CA ALA A 210 -4.22 -0.21 -44.01
C ALA A 210 -3.28 0.98 -44.24
N GLU A 211 -2.92 1.25 -45.49
CA GLU A 211 -1.98 2.34 -45.85
C GLU A 211 -2.49 3.71 -45.38
N GLU A 212 -3.80 3.94 -45.36
CA GLU A 212 -4.43 5.18 -44.84
C GLU A 212 -4.17 5.45 -43.35
N TYR A 213 -3.80 4.41 -42.59
CA TYR A 213 -3.47 4.51 -41.16
C TYR A 213 -1.97 4.64 -40.90
N CYS A 214 -1.16 4.69 -41.96
CA CYS A 214 0.29 4.70 -41.88
C CYS A 214 0.87 5.98 -42.48
N GLU A 215 1.94 6.47 -41.86
CA GLU A 215 2.73 7.60 -42.35
C GLU A 215 4.20 7.21 -42.38
N ILE A 216 4.91 7.68 -43.41
CA ILE A 216 6.36 7.47 -43.56
C ILE A 216 7.07 8.79 -43.33
N TYR A 217 8.10 8.75 -42.48
CA TYR A 217 8.91 9.90 -42.15
C TYR A 217 10.33 9.71 -42.70
N GLY A 218 10.90 10.80 -43.21
CA GLY A 218 12.27 10.85 -43.71
C GLY A 218 12.48 10.52 -45.19
N ALA A 219 11.42 10.12 -45.91
CA ALA A 219 11.50 9.75 -47.33
C ALA A 219 12.03 10.86 -48.24
N ASP A 220 11.68 12.12 -47.96
CA ASP A 220 12.02 13.26 -48.83
C ASP A 220 13.34 13.96 -48.44
N SER A 221 14.07 13.41 -47.47
CA SER A 221 15.24 14.06 -46.86
C SER A 221 16.57 13.77 -47.56
N GLY A 222 16.61 12.85 -48.53
CA GLY A 222 17.85 12.37 -49.14
C GLY A 222 18.77 11.61 -48.16
N THR A 223 18.25 11.20 -47.00
CA THR A 223 18.98 10.41 -45.99
C THR A 223 18.46 8.97 -45.95
N LEU A 224 19.27 8.06 -45.39
CA LEU A 224 18.88 6.67 -45.16
C LEU A 224 17.94 6.49 -43.96
N ILE A 225 17.83 7.51 -43.09
CA ILE A 225 17.04 7.42 -41.86
C ILE A 225 15.58 7.63 -42.25
N ALA A 226 14.83 6.53 -42.34
CA ALA A 226 13.40 6.56 -42.58
C ALA A 226 12.67 5.54 -41.73
N MET A 227 11.39 5.80 -41.48
CA MET A 227 10.54 4.91 -40.70
C MET A 227 9.08 5.04 -41.11
N ARG A 228 8.31 4.00 -40.80
CA ARG A 228 6.86 3.96 -40.99
C ARG A 228 6.19 3.80 -39.63
N PHE A 229 5.23 4.65 -39.34
CA PHE A 229 4.37 4.55 -38.16
C PHE A 229 2.95 4.27 -38.61
N CYS A 230 2.28 3.35 -37.93
CA CYS A 230 0.88 3.05 -38.20
C CYS A 230 0.08 3.11 -36.91
N MET A 231 -1.12 3.69 -36.94
CA MET A 231 -2.01 3.75 -35.79
C MET A 231 -3.47 3.65 -36.25
N ALA A 232 -4.22 2.72 -35.67
CA ALA A 232 -5.62 2.48 -36.00
C ALA A 232 -6.41 2.02 -34.78
N ALA A 233 -7.73 2.18 -34.81
CA ALA A 233 -8.60 1.52 -33.85
C ALA A 233 -8.45 -0.01 -33.98
N ASP A 234 -8.50 -0.72 -32.84
CA ASP A 234 -8.42 -2.18 -32.82
C ASP A 234 -9.79 -2.78 -33.22
N PRO A 235 -9.89 -3.50 -34.36
CA PRO A 235 -11.15 -4.09 -34.80
C PRO A 235 -11.61 -5.23 -33.88
N ASN A 236 -10.70 -5.86 -33.13
CA ASN A 236 -10.98 -7.00 -32.26
C ASN A 236 -11.39 -6.55 -30.84
N LYS A 237 -11.01 -5.35 -30.43
CA LYS A 237 -11.25 -4.81 -29.09
C LYS A 237 -11.74 -3.37 -29.16
N ALA A 238 -13.07 -3.20 -29.10
CA ALA A 238 -13.70 -1.90 -29.22
C ALA A 238 -13.12 -0.85 -28.25
N GLY A 239 -12.83 0.35 -28.76
CA GLY A 239 -12.28 1.48 -28.00
C GLY A 239 -10.79 1.41 -27.71
N ARG A 240 -10.08 0.37 -28.16
CA ARG A 240 -8.61 0.27 -28.05
C ARG A 240 -7.95 0.70 -29.35
N VAL A 241 -6.67 1.04 -29.26
CA VAL A 241 -5.87 1.49 -30.40
C VAL A 241 -4.67 0.59 -30.58
N LYS A 242 -4.47 0.10 -31.79
CA LYS A 242 -3.24 -0.59 -32.18
C LYS A 242 -2.29 0.41 -32.81
N ALA A 243 -1.03 0.37 -32.40
CA ALA A 243 0.05 1.16 -32.96
C ALA A 243 1.23 0.27 -33.32
N ALA A 244 1.89 0.60 -34.41
CA ALA A 244 3.08 -0.08 -34.86
C ALA A 244 4.12 0.90 -35.38
N PHE A 245 5.37 0.52 -35.13
CA PHE A 245 6.54 1.27 -35.53
C PHE A 245 7.47 0.34 -36.32
N PHE A 246 7.87 0.78 -37.51
CA PHE A 246 8.69 0.04 -38.45
C PHE A 246 9.88 0.89 -38.90
N VAL A 247 11.09 0.39 -38.73
CA VAL A 247 12.30 1.04 -39.25
C VAL A 247 12.49 0.68 -40.73
N CYS A 248 12.67 1.67 -41.61
CA CYS A 248 13.03 1.41 -43.01
C CYS A 248 14.56 1.27 -43.12
N THR A 249 15.09 0.05 -43.05
CA THR A 249 16.55 -0.20 -42.94
C THR A 249 17.37 0.24 -44.15
N ALA A 250 16.76 0.29 -45.33
CA ALA A 250 17.36 0.78 -46.58
C ALA A 250 16.88 2.20 -46.95
N GLY A 251 16.26 2.91 -46.02
CA GLY A 251 15.61 4.19 -46.28
C GLY A 251 14.23 4.03 -46.95
N ALA A 252 13.64 5.15 -47.34
CA ALA A 252 12.37 5.20 -48.05
C ALA A 252 12.56 5.77 -49.47
N LEU A 253 11.96 5.10 -50.45
CA LEU A 253 11.99 5.46 -51.87
C LEU A 253 10.54 5.67 -52.33
N ASN A 254 10.24 6.80 -52.97
CA ASN A 254 8.90 7.11 -53.50
C ASN A 254 7.76 6.96 -52.46
N GLY A 255 8.01 7.31 -51.20
CA GLY A 255 6.99 7.24 -50.15
C GLY A 255 6.66 5.83 -49.67
N THR A 256 7.51 4.84 -49.95
CA THR A 256 7.47 3.49 -49.37
C THR A 256 8.81 3.15 -48.72
N CYS A 257 8.83 2.38 -47.63
CA CYS A 257 10.09 1.78 -47.16
C CYS A 257 10.62 0.88 -48.28
N ASP A 258 11.92 0.94 -48.61
CA ASP A 258 12.49 0.09 -49.66
C ASP A 258 12.36 -1.40 -49.28
N THR A 259 11.56 -2.14 -50.07
CA THR A 259 11.23 -3.56 -49.87
C THR A 259 12.03 -4.46 -50.81
N SER A 260 13.35 -4.30 -50.85
CA SER A 260 14.19 -5.28 -51.56
C SER A 260 13.95 -6.69 -50.99
N PRO A 261 13.77 -7.73 -51.83
CA PRO A 261 13.41 -9.09 -51.39
C PRO A 261 14.47 -9.77 -50.48
N HIS A 262 15.64 -9.15 -50.29
CA HIS A 262 16.67 -9.58 -49.35
C HIS A 262 16.54 -8.93 -47.96
N HIS A 263 15.57 -8.03 -47.76
CA HIS A 263 15.24 -7.37 -46.50
C HIS A 263 13.79 -7.68 -46.12
N SER A 264 13.55 -8.92 -45.71
CA SER A 264 12.33 -9.28 -44.99
C SER A 264 12.22 -8.38 -43.75
N TYR A 265 11.20 -7.52 -43.72
CA TYR A 265 10.86 -6.61 -42.62
C TYR A 265 11.19 -7.18 -41.23
N HIS A 266 11.96 -6.44 -40.42
CA HIS A 266 11.90 -6.29 -38.94
C HIS A 266 13.14 -5.49 -38.47
N PRO A 267 13.02 -4.59 -37.47
CA PRO A 267 12.27 -4.81 -36.23
C PRO A 267 11.00 -3.97 -36.08
N ASN A 268 9.93 -4.63 -35.63
CA ASN A 268 8.61 -4.04 -35.42
C ASN A 268 8.34 -3.93 -33.93
N ILE A 269 8.03 -2.73 -33.45
CA ILE A 269 7.34 -2.59 -32.17
C ILE A 269 5.86 -2.49 -32.49
N THR A 270 5.07 -3.50 -32.12
CA THR A 270 3.61 -3.38 -32.15
C THR A 270 3.05 -3.39 -30.74
N THR A 271 2.04 -2.56 -30.50
CA THR A 271 1.38 -2.47 -29.21
C THR A 271 -0.11 -2.14 -29.37
N THR A 272 -0.92 -2.75 -28.52
CA THR A 272 -2.31 -2.35 -28.32
C THR A 272 -2.40 -1.53 -27.04
N MET A 273 -3.05 -0.38 -27.13
CA MET A 273 -3.22 0.58 -26.05
C MET A 273 -4.65 0.63 -25.54
N SER A 274 -4.78 0.76 -24.22
CA SER A 274 -6.03 1.11 -23.54
C SER A 274 -5.79 2.27 -22.57
N PHE A 275 -6.80 3.12 -22.43
CA PHE A 275 -6.73 4.34 -21.63
C PHE A 275 -7.84 4.34 -20.56
N TYR A 276 -7.49 4.76 -19.35
CA TYR A 276 -8.40 4.83 -18.22
C TYR A 276 -8.21 6.14 -17.48
N THR A 277 -9.30 6.78 -17.06
CA THR A 277 -9.24 7.87 -16.08
C THR A 277 -9.40 7.34 -14.68
N ARG A 278 -8.64 7.93 -13.74
CA ARG A 278 -8.70 7.65 -12.31
C ARG A 278 -8.43 8.92 -11.52
N LYS A 279 -8.77 8.91 -10.24
CA LYS A 279 -8.23 9.86 -9.26
C LYS A 279 -7.29 9.12 -8.32
N ALA A 280 -6.24 9.80 -7.89
CA ALA A 280 -5.28 9.26 -6.94
C ALA A 280 -4.71 10.35 -6.05
N THR A 281 -4.29 9.97 -4.85
CA THR A 281 -3.45 10.79 -4.00
C THR A 281 -2.00 10.55 -4.39
N ILE A 282 -1.28 11.63 -4.74
CA ILE A 282 0.11 11.55 -5.22
C ILE A 282 1.02 12.19 -4.19
N VAL A 283 2.09 11.50 -3.81
CA VAL A 283 3.13 12.04 -2.92
C VAL A 283 4.42 12.14 -3.71
N SER A 284 4.90 13.37 -3.89
CA SER A 284 6.15 13.67 -4.59
C SER A 284 7.20 14.22 -3.63
N ALA A 285 8.47 13.96 -3.90
CA ALA A 285 9.56 14.59 -3.17
C ALA A 285 9.76 16.04 -3.66
N ARG A 286 9.91 16.98 -2.74
CA ARG A 286 10.04 18.41 -3.04
C ARG A 286 11.40 18.77 -3.63
N SER A 287 12.43 17.96 -3.34
CA SER A 287 13.83 18.21 -3.71
C SER A 287 14.14 17.88 -5.17
N ASN A 288 13.47 16.88 -5.73
CA ASN A 288 13.75 16.36 -7.08
C ASN A 288 12.48 16.09 -7.90
N PHE A 289 11.30 16.41 -7.36
CA PHE A 289 9.99 16.30 -8.02
C PHE A 289 9.53 14.88 -8.35
N THR A 290 10.26 13.85 -7.91
CA THR A 290 9.90 12.46 -8.21
C THR A 290 8.71 12.01 -7.36
N ILE A 291 7.77 11.34 -7.99
CA ILE A 291 6.65 10.66 -7.33
C ILE A 291 7.19 9.49 -6.52
N SER A 292 6.91 9.53 -5.22
CA SER A 292 7.38 8.55 -4.23
C SER A 292 6.29 7.56 -3.81
N ALA A 293 5.02 7.97 -3.86
CA ALA A 293 3.89 7.09 -3.55
C ALA A 293 2.62 7.53 -4.29
N VAL A 294 1.80 6.54 -4.62
CA VAL A 294 0.45 6.69 -5.15
C VAL A 294 -0.49 5.93 -4.22
N THR A 295 -1.51 6.61 -3.69
CA THR A 295 -2.51 6.00 -2.80
C THR A 295 -3.93 6.41 -3.20
N ASP A 296 -4.94 5.79 -2.58
CA ASP A 296 -6.34 6.17 -2.74
C ASP A 296 -6.84 6.17 -4.20
N LEU A 297 -6.33 5.24 -5.01
CA LEU A 297 -6.70 5.05 -6.40
C LEU A 297 -8.18 4.68 -6.54
N THR A 298 -8.95 5.51 -7.25
CA THR A 298 -10.37 5.24 -7.52
C THR A 298 -10.56 4.12 -8.54
N THR A 299 -11.77 3.59 -8.65
CA THR A 299 -12.14 2.64 -9.71
C THR A 299 -11.82 3.23 -11.10
N PRO A 300 -11.21 2.45 -12.01
CA PRO A 300 -10.91 2.92 -13.36
C PRO A 300 -12.16 3.13 -14.21
N SER A 301 -12.15 4.22 -14.98
CA SER A 301 -13.16 4.50 -16.01
C SER A 301 -12.50 4.43 -17.38
N PHE A 302 -12.97 3.50 -18.22
CA PHE A 302 -12.41 3.30 -19.57
C PHE A 302 -12.72 4.47 -20.50
N ILE A 303 -11.70 4.91 -21.25
CA ILE A 303 -11.83 5.97 -22.26
C ILE A 303 -11.75 5.29 -23.64
N PRO A 304 -12.89 5.08 -24.32
CA PRO A 304 -12.87 4.50 -25.65
C PRO A 304 -12.27 5.50 -26.65
N MET A 305 -11.24 5.08 -27.37
CA MET A 305 -10.67 5.85 -28.48
C MET A 305 -11.15 5.22 -29.79
N THR A 306 -12.19 5.80 -30.38
CA THR A 306 -12.80 5.31 -31.62
C THR A 306 -12.20 5.97 -32.86
N ALA A 307 -12.35 5.33 -34.01
CA ALA A 307 -12.04 5.97 -35.29
C ALA A 307 -12.84 7.27 -35.44
N GLY A 308 -12.18 8.36 -35.81
CA GLY A 308 -12.78 9.69 -35.87
C GLY A 308 -11.79 10.81 -35.47
N PRO A 309 -12.31 11.99 -35.08
CA PRO A 309 -11.49 13.18 -34.85
C PRO A 309 -10.48 13.01 -33.72
N ASP A 310 -10.81 12.23 -32.70
CA ASP A 310 -9.93 11.95 -31.55
C ASP A 310 -8.65 11.24 -32.01
N LEU A 311 -8.81 10.14 -32.76
CA LEU A 311 -7.68 9.35 -33.25
C LEU A 311 -6.88 10.09 -34.33
N GLU A 312 -7.55 10.86 -35.19
CA GLU A 312 -6.88 11.70 -36.20
C GLU A 312 -6.03 12.80 -35.56
N ALA A 313 -6.57 13.52 -34.58
CA ALA A 313 -5.82 14.53 -33.84
C ALA A 313 -4.66 13.89 -33.09
N TYR A 314 -4.87 12.73 -32.45
CA TYR A 314 -3.82 11.98 -31.77
C TYR A 314 -2.68 11.61 -32.73
N ARG A 315 -3.00 11.06 -33.90
CA ARG A 315 -2.02 10.73 -34.95
C ARG A 315 -1.29 11.97 -35.44
N SER A 316 -1.97 13.10 -35.59
CA SER A 316 -1.36 14.36 -36.03
C SER A 316 -0.29 14.87 -35.05
N VAL A 317 -0.49 14.66 -33.73
CA VAL A 317 0.51 14.98 -32.71
C VAL A 317 1.73 14.09 -32.84
N ILE A 318 1.53 12.78 -33.00
CA ILE A 318 2.64 11.84 -33.20
C ILE A 318 3.40 12.17 -34.49
N SER A 319 2.67 12.47 -35.57
CA SER A 319 3.26 12.90 -36.84
C SER A 319 4.10 14.17 -36.70
N TRP A 320 3.61 15.16 -35.94
CA TRP A 320 4.38 16.36 -35.62
C TRP A 320 5.67 16.05 -34.85
N LEU A 321 5.65 15.14 -33.88
CA LEU A 321 6.85 14.74 -33.12
C LEU A 321 7.88 14.01 -33.98
N LEU A 322 7.40 13.12 -34.84
CA LEU A 322 8.24 12.19 -35.61
C LEU A 322 8.77 12.80 -36.92
N ASN A 323 8.11 13.85 -37.43
CA ASN A 323 8.49 14.51 -38.66
C ASN A 323 9.62 15.53 -38.46
N TYR A 324 10.86 15.03 -38.43
CA TYR A 324 12.06 15.86 -38.28
C TYR A 324 12.32 16.79 -39.48
N THR A 325 11.91 16.39 -40.69
CA THR A 325 11.96 17.24 -41.89
C THR A 325 11.05 18.46 -41.75
N ALA A 326 9.96 18.33 -40.98
CA ALA A 326 9.06 19.43 -40.72
C ALA A 326 9.57 20.39 -39.66
N ALA A 327 10.68 20.17 -38.95
CA ALA A 327 11.21 21.12 -37.96
C ALA A 327 12.59 21.67 -38.31
N GLY A 328 13.15 21.30 -39.47
CA GLY A 328 14.54 21.60 -39.82
C GLY A 328 15.57 20.91 -38.92
N ILE A 329 15.15 19.88 -38.17
CA ILE A 329 16.02 19.13 -37.26
C ILE A 329 16.89 18.19 -38.12
N PRO A 330 18.23 18.22 -37.99
CA PRO A 330 19.08 17.26 -38.67
C PRO A 330 18.67 15.82 -38.33
N ALA A 331 18.65 14.93 -39.33
CA ALA A 331 18.22 13.55 -39.14
C ALA A 331 18.91 12.83 -37.95
N PRO A 332 20.23 12.99 -37.68
CA PRO A 332 20.89 12.38 -36.52
C PRO A 332 20.43 12.90 -35.15
N SER A 333 19.70 14.02 -35.11
CA SER A 333 19.12 14.61 -33.90
C SER A 333 17.61 14.39 -33.81
N ALA A 334 17.01 13.68 -34.76
CA ALA A 334 15.58 13.40 -34.80
C ALA A 334 15.16 12.35 -33.76
N ILE A 335 13.87 12.32 -33.42
CA ILE A 335 13.32 11.27 -32.53
C ILE A 335 13.56 9.87 -33.12
N ILE A 336 13.41 9.81 -34.44
CA ILE A 336 13.40 8.60 -35.23
C ILE A 336 14.76 7.89 -35.26
N GLU A 337 15.83 8.65 -35.07
CA GLU A 337 17.19 8.11 -35.17
C GLU A 337 17.47 7.09 -34.06
N SER A 338 16.97 7.32 -32.85
CA SER A 338 17.15 6.36 -31.75
C SER A 338 16.68 4.94 -32.09
N PHE A 339 15.63 4.82 -32.91
CA PHE A 339 15.12 3.54 -33.39
C PHE A 339 15.88 3.03 -34.60
N PHE A 340 16.31 3.93 -35.50
CA PHE A 340 17.09 3.56 -36.68
C PHE A 340 18.51 3.08 -36.31
N SER A 341 19.19 3.72 -35.36
CA SER A 341 20.46 3.23 -34.83
C SER A 341 20.30 1.97 -33.96
N GLY A 342 19.13 1.83 -33.32
CA GLY A 342 18.81 0.77 -32.35
C GLY A 342 18.37 -0.57 -32.95
N GLN A 343 18.66 -0.85 -34.22
CA GLN A 343 18.17 -2.05 -34.91
C GLN A 343 18.61 -3.36 -34.24
N ASN A 344 19.85 -3.42 -33.76
CA ASN A 344 20.36 -4.60 -33.06
C ASN A 344 19.65 -4.79 -31.70
N GLU A 345 19.38 -3.69 -31.01
CA GLU A 345 18.69 -3.67 -29.73
C GLU A 345 17.25 -4.14 -29.86
N LEU A 346 16.58 -3.77 -30.95
CA LEU A 346 15.24 -4.24 -31.27
C LEU A 346 15.19 -5.73 -31.63
N ALA A 347 16.25 -6.27 -32.24
CA ALA A 347 16.35 -7.70 -32.54
C ALA A 347 16.67 -8.55 -31.29
N SER A 348 17.17 -7.93 -30.23
CA SER A 348 17.60 -8.60 -29.00
C SER A 348 16.52 -8.54 -27.92
N PRO A 349 16.02 -9.70 -27.41
CA PRO A 349 15.04 -9.73 -26.33
C PRO A 349 15.49 -9.04 -25.03
N ALA A 350 16.81 -8.94 -24.80
CA ALA A 350 17.37 -8.34 -23.60
C ALA A 350 17.29 -6.80 -23.62
N SER A 351 17.27 -6.18 -24.80
CA SER A 351 17.35 -4.73 -25.00
C SER A 351 16.10 -4.14 -25.65
N TYR A 352 15.28 -4.97 -26.30
CA TYR A 352 14.02 -4.56 -26.96
C TYR A 352 13.11 -3.74 -26.03
N GLY A 353 13.11 -4.07 -24.73
CA GLY A 353 12.31 -3.37 -23.72
C GLY A 353 12.61 -1.86 -23.63
N ILE A 354 13.84 -1.43 -23.88
CA ILE A 354 14.23 -0.01 -23.82
C ILE A 354 13.54 0.77 -24.93
N LEU A 355 13.67 0.31 -26.18
CA LEU A 355 13.06 0.98 -27.33
C LEU A 355 11.54 0.83 -27.34
N SER A 356 11.01 -0.30 -26.84
CA SER A 356 9.58 -0.46 -26.60
C SER A 356 9.06 0.58 -25.60
N GLN A 357 9.76 0.83 -24.49
CA GLN A 357 9.40 1.86 -23.51
C GLN A 357 9.53 3.29 -24.06
N ASN A 358 10.53 3.56 -24.91
CA ASN A 358 10.64 4.84 -25.61
C ASN A 358 9.43 5.06 -26.53
N PHE A 359 9.02 4.02 -27.26
CA PHE A 359 7.83 4.09 -28.09
C PHE A 359 6.55 4.30 -27.27
N GLN A 360 6.42 3.61 -26.14
CA GLN A 360 5.33 3.83 -25.18
C GLN A 360 5.33 5.28 -24.66
N SER A 361 6.50 5.90 -24.45
CA SER A 361 6.62 7.30 -24.04
C SER A 361 6.16 8.27 -25.12
N ILE A 362 6.53 8.01 -26.39
CA ILE A 362 6.04 8.78 -27.54
C ILE A 362 4.52 8.67 -27.65
N LEU A 363 3.98 7.46 -27.49
CA LEU A 363 2.54 7.22 -27.50
C LEU A 363 1.84 7.87 -26.31
N ALA A 364 2.46 7.99 -25.14
CA ALA A 364 1.86 8.67 -23.98
C ALA A 364 1.82 10.19 -24.10
N PHE A 365 2.70 10.77 -24.92
CA PHE A 365 2.88 12.22 -25.00
C PHE A 365 1.60 13.01 -25.33
N PRO A 366 0.75 12.62 -26.31
CA PRO A 366 -0.45 13.40 -26.62
C PRO A 366 -1.39 13.56 -25.43
N LEU A 367 -1.57 12.52 -24.61
CA LEU A 367 -2.41 12.55 -23.39
C LEU A 367 -1.80 13.46 -22.32
N TRP A 368 -0.48 13.35 -22.12
CA TRP A 368 0.21 14.17 -21.14
C TRP A 368 0.26 15.65 -21.53
N PHE A 369 0.40 15.98 -22.81
CA PHE A 369 0.61 17.37 -23.24
C PHE A 369 -0.69 18.09 -23.60
N PHE A 370 -1.61 17.45 -24.32
CA PHE A 370 -2.88 18.05 -24.78
C PHE A 370 -4.04 17.69 -23.85
N ASN A 371 -3.89 18.00 -22.57
CA ASN A 371 -4.97 17.92 -21.58
C ASN A 371 -5.24 19.31 -20.97
N PRO A 372 -6.35 19.50 -20.24
CA PRO A 372 -6.75 20.81 -19.72
C PRO A 372 -5.69 21.50 -18.86
N ASN A 373 -4.94 20.75 -18.06
CA ASN A 373 -3.99 21.27 -17.06
C ASN A 373 -2.53 21.26 -17.55
N ASN A 374 -2.29 21.40 -18.86
CA ASN A 374 -0.94 21.51 -19.42
C ASN A 374 -0.89 22.52 -20.59
N PHE A 375 0.32 22.90 -21.01
CA PHE A 375 0.57 23.90 -22.05
C PHE A 375 0.14 23.50 -23.46
N GLY A 376 -0.31 22.27 -23.69
CA GLY A 376 -1.04 21.95 -24.93
C GLY A 376 -2.41 22.65 -24.99
N ASN A 377 -2.95 23.09 -23.85
CA ASN A 377 -4.16 23.91 -23.79
C ASN A 377 -3.89 25.34 -24.28
N PRO A 378 -4.50 25.79 -25.40
CA PRO A 378 -4.31 27.13 -25.95
C PRO A 378 -4.68 28.26 -24.99
N ASP A 379 -5.64 28.03 -24.09
CA ASP A 379 -6.08 29.03 -23.12
C ASP A 379 -5.02 29.31 -22.06
N LEU A 380 -4.26 28.27 -21.66
CA LEU A 380 -3.15 28.40 -20.72
C LEU A 380 -1.95 29.09 -21.35
N LEU A 381 -1.68 28.79 -22.64
CA LEU A 381 -0.62 29.45 -23.41
C LEU A 381 -0.83 30.96 -23.52
N ARG A 382 -2.04 31.39 -23.87
CA ARG A 382 -2.34 32.81 -24.11
C ARG A 382 -2.32 33.64 -22.84
N ASN A 383 -2.81 33.07 -21.74
CA ASN A 383 -2.97 33.83 -20.49
C ASN A 383 -1.73 33.76 -19.59
N SER A 384 -0.77 32.87 -19.86
CA SER A 384 0.48 32.69 -19.08
C SER A 384 0.27 32.43 -17.57
N VAL A 385 -0.98 32.22 -17.14
CA VAL A 385 -1.37 31.92 -15.76
C VAL A 385 -2.31 30.71 -15.81
N MET A 386 -1.99 29.65 -15.05
CA MET A 386 -2.74 28.39 -15.01
C MET A 386 -4.17 28.48 -14.42
N THR A 387 -4.82 29.65 -14.41
CA THR A 387 -5.98 29.92 -13.54
C THR A 387 -7.28 30.34 -14.24
N VAL A 388 -7.38 30.31 -15.57
CA VAL A 388 -8.63 30.76 -16.22
C VAL A 388 -9.41 29.54 -16.72
N THR A 389 -10.26 29.01 -15.83
CA THR A 389 -11.29 27.97 -16.05
C THR A 389 -10.80 26.57 -16.44
N LEU A 390 -10.19 25.84 -15.51
CA LEU A 390 -10.03 24.39 -15.65
C LEU A 390 -11.34 23.65 -15.31
N PRO A 391 -11.50 22.40 -15.75
CA PRO A 391 -12.55 21.52 -15.23
C PRO A 391 -12.44 21.34 -13.71
N ALA A 392 -13.57 21.20 -13.03
CA ALA A 392 -13.66 21.16 -11.57
C ALA A 392 -12.80 20.05 -10.94
N GLU A 393 -12.60 18.94 -11.66
CA GLU A 393 -11.79 17.80 -11.21
C GLU A 393 -10.30 18.13 -11.02
N HIS A 394 -9.78 19.20 -11.63
CA HIS A 394 -8.39 19.62 -11.49
C HIS A 394 -8.14 20.46 -10.23
N TYR A 395 -9.18 21.04 -9.64
CA TYR A 395 -9.06 21.82 -8.40
C TYR A 395 -9.05 20.87 -7.21
N VAL A 396 -7.86 20.67 -6.64
CA VAL A 396 -7.62 19.72 -5.56
C VAL A 396 -6.87 20.36 -4.40
N ASP A 397 -6.93 19.70 -3.25
CA ASP A 397 -6.13 20.09 -2.11
C ASP A 397 -4.72 19.53 -2.25
N ALA A 398 -3.73 20.35 -1.93
CA ALA A 398 -2.35 19.95 -1.79
C ALA A 398 -1.84 20.27 -0.39
N SER A 399 -0.85 19.50 0.05
CA SER A 399 -0.31 19.57 1.39
C SER A 399 1.20 19.35 1.41
N VAL A 400 1.89 20.13 2.25
CA VAL A 400 3.31 19.91 2.55
C VAL A 400 3.39 18.92 3.70
N VAL A 401 4.12 17.82 3.50
CA VAL A 401 4.08 16.68 4.40
C VAL A 401 5.46 16.10 4.73
N ALA A 402 5.57 15.47 5.89
CA ALA A 402 6.72 14.68 6.31
C ALA A 402 6.31 13.20 6.48
N PRO A 403 7.03 12.25 5.87
CA PRO A 403 6.75 10.83 6.08
C PRO A 403 7.17 10.40 7.50
N VAL A 404 6.22 9.89 8.28
CA VAL A 404 6.43 9.33 9.62
C VAL A 404 6.04 7.86 9.61
N VAL A 405 6.97 6.99 10.00
CA VAL A 405 6.68 5.55 10.11
C VAL A 405 5.93 5.31 11.42
N LYS A 406 4.70 4.77 11.33
CA LYS A 406 3.87 4.41 12.47
C LYS A 406 3.59 2.90 12.47
N ILE A 407 3.47 2.31 13.66
CA ILE A 407 3.04 0.92 13.82
C ILE A 407 1.52 0.89 13.71
N LYS A 408 1.00 0.10 12.77
CA LYS A 408 -0.43 -0.20 12.64
C LYS A 408 -0.70 -1.57 13.25
N PHE A 409 -1.61 -1.59 14.21
CA PHE A 409 -2.14 -2.81 14.80
C PHE A 409 -3.28 -3.35 13.95
N ASP A 410 -3.31 -4.67 13.78
CA ASP A 410 -4.43 -5.35 13.13
C ASP A 410 -5.70 -5.21 13.99
N GLN A 411 -6.77 -4.70 13.38
CA GLN A 411 -7.99 -4.30 14.10
C GLN A 411 -8.65 -5.45 14.90
N PRO A 412 -8.86 -6.66 14.35
CA PRO A 412 -9.45 -7.74 15.14
C PRO A 412 -8.52 -8.22 16.26
N LEU A 413 -7.20 -8.24 16.06
CA LEU A 413 -6.26 -8.56 17.13
C LEU A 413 -6.26 -7.50 18.25
N PHE A 414 -6.38 -6.23 17.89
CA PHE A 414 -6.52 -5.13 18.85
C PHE A 414 -7.83 -5.24 19.66
N VAL A 415 -8.95 -5.58 19.00
CA VAL A 415 -10.22 -5.85 19.69
C VAL A 415 -10.11 -7.06 20.62
N ALA A 416 -9.51 -8.16 20.16
CA ALA A 416 -9.27 -9.34 21.00
C ALA A 416 -8.41 -9.00 22.23
N PHE A 417 -7.38 -8.17 22.07
CA PHE A 417 -6.58 -7.63 23.17
C PHE A 417 -7.45 -6.87 24.18
N ILE A 418 -8.32 -5.96 23.72
CA ILE A 418 -9.23 -5.20 24.59
C ILE A 418 -10.18 -6.14 25.33
N CYS A 419 -10.77 -7.12 24.65
CA CYS A 419 -11.70 -8.08 25.27
C CYS A 419 -11.01 -8.91 26.36
N LEU A 420 -9.83 -9.48 26.08
CA LEU A 420 -9.10 -10.31 27.03
C LEU A 420 -8.65 -9.51 28.27
N GLN A 421 -8.09 -8.31 28.07
CA GLN A 421 -7.72 -7.43 29.18
C GLN A 421 -8.95 -6.94 29.94
N GLY A 422 -10.04 -6.65 29.23
CA GLY A 422 -11.31 -6.24 29.81
C GLY A 422 -11.90 -7.30 30.74
N VAL A 423 -11.88 -8.58 30.34
CA VAL A 423 -12.34 -9.71 31.19
C VAL A 423 -11.50 -9.81 32.46
N VAL A 424 -10.17 -9.71 32.34
CA VAL A 424 -9.25 -9.75 33.49
C VAL A 424 -9.52 -8.58 34.45
N LEU A 425 -9.64 -7.37 33.93
CA LEU A 425 -9.90 -6.18 34.74
C LEU A 425 -11.29 -6.21 35.38
N ALA A 426 -12.31 -6.69 34.66
CA ALA A 426 -13.66 -6.87 35.20
C ALA A 426 -13.67 -7.88 36.36
N PHE A 427 -12.91 -8.98 36.25
CA PHE A 427 -12.74 -9.93 37.34
C PHE A 427 -12.07 -9.28 38.57
N VAL A 428 -10.96 -8.58 38.37
CA VAL A 428 -10.26 -7.87 39.46
C VAL A 428 -11.17 -6.85 40.13
N LEU A 429 -11.92 -6.07 39.35
CA LEU A 429 -12.86 -5.07 39.85
C LEU A 429 -14.01 -5.72 40.64
N ALA A 430 -14.59 -6.81 40.13
CA ALA A 430 -15.65 -7.54 40.82
C ALA A 430 -15.16 -8.06 42.19
N VAL A 431 -13.93 -8.60 42.24
CA VAL A 431 -13.31 -9.03 43.50
C VAL A 431 -13.03 -7.85 44.42
N ALA A 432 -12.57 -6.70 43.91
CA ALA A 432 -12.32 -5.51 44.71
C ALA A 432 -13.61 -4.95 45.32
N ILE A 433 -14.70 -4.89 44.53
CA ILE A 433 -16.03 -4.48 45.02
C ILE A 433 -16.51 -5.45 46.10
N TRP A 434 -16.43 -6.75 45.84
CA TRP A 434 -16.81 -7.78 46.81
C TRP A 434 -15.96 -7.72 48.09
N ALA A 435 -14.66 -7.48 47.97
CA ALA A 435 -13.77 -7.35 49.10
C ALA A 435 -14.08 -6.08 49.91
N GLY A 436 -14.39 -4.97 49.24
CA GLY A 436 -14.78 -3.71 49.89
C GLY A 436 -16.09 -3.80 50.65
N THR A 437 -17.10 -4.49 50.11
CA THR A 437 -18.38 -4.68 50.80
C THR A 437 -18.29 -5.65 51.98
N ASN A 438 -17.35 -6.61 51.94
CA ASN A 438 -17.15 -7.61 53.00
C ASN A 438 -15.89 -7.36 53.87
N ALA A 439 -15.28 -6.16 53.78
CA ALA A 439 -13.95 -5.87 54.35
C ALA A 439 -13.87 -6.03 55.88
N ARG A 440 -14.99 -5.85 56.60
CA ARG A 440 -15.04 -5.99 58.07
C ARG A 440 -14.90 -7.43 58.56
N GLU A 441 -15.02 -8.39 57.66
CA GLU A 441 -15.15 -9.81 58.03
C GLU A 441 -14.07 -10.70 57.43
N MET A 442 -13.00 -10.12 56.88
CA MET A 442 -11.86 -10.90 56.39
C MET A 442 -10.93 -11.31 57.55
N PRO A 443 -10.45 -12.57 57.57
CA PRO A 443 -9.51 -13.00 58.59
C PRO A 443 -8.21 -12.19 58.49
N ALA A 444 -7.55 -11.92 59.63
CA ALA A 444 -6.23 -11.32 59.62
C ALA A 444 -5.25 -12.23 58.85
N ILE A 445 -4.53 -11.64 57.89
CA ILE A 445 -3.53 -12.29 57.05
C ILE A 445 -2.20 -11.66 57.37
N SER A 446 -1.18 -12.48 57.63
CA SER A 446 0.19 -11.99 57.81
C SER A 446 0.87 -11.76 56.45
N SER A 447 2.06 -11.16 56.47
CA SER A 447 2.89 -11.07 55.26
C SER A 447 3.38 -12.43 54.76
N PHE A 448 3.12 -13.52 55.50
CA PHE A 448 3.61 -14.87 55.24
C PHE A 448 2.43 -15.86 55.00
N PRO A 449 1.83 -15.86 53.79
CA PRO A 449 0.59 -16.58 53.52
C PRO A 449 0.71 -18.12 53.62
N LEU A 450 1.91 -18.69 53.49
CA LEU A 450 2.12 -20.13 53.68
C LEU A 450 2.07 -20.52 55.16
N PHE A 451 2.56 -19.65 56.04
CA PHE A 451 2.46 -19.84 57.49
C PHE A 451 1.01 -19.74 57.94
N ASP A 452 0.26 -18.75 57.45
CA ASP A 452 -1.16 -18.60 57.78
C ASP A 452 -1.99 -19.84 57.39
N VAL A 453 -1.66 -20.48 56.28
CA VAL A 453 -2.32 -21.73 55.86
C VAL A 453 -1.94 -22.87 56.78
N ALA A 454 -0.66 -23.06 57.09
CA ALA A 454 -0.18 -24.15 57.95
C ALA A 454 -0.75 -24.06 59.39
N PHE A 455 -0.97 -22.85 59.91
CA PHE A 455 -1.58 -22.65 61.23
C PHE A 455 -3.11 -22.80 61.23
N LYS A 456 -3.77 -22.63 60.08
CA LYS A 456 -5.24 -22.69 59.94
C LYS A 456 -5.76 -24.00 59.32
N THR A 457 -4.87 -24.88 58.87
CA THR A 457 -5.18 -26.25 58.42
C THR A 457 -5.41 -27.16 59.60
N ASN A 458 -6.55 -27.86 59.64
CA ASN A 458 -6.75 -28.99 60.54
C ASN A 458 -6.67 -30.28 59.71
N VAL A 459 -5.77 -31.19 60.08
CA VAL A 459 -5.74 -32.55 59.55
C VAL A 459 -6.40 -33.40 60.62
N ASP A 460 -7.54 -34.01 60.32
CA ASP A 460 -8.18 -34.95 61.25
C ASP A 460 -7.16 -36.05 61.55
N VAL A 461 -6.71 -36.08 62.81
CA VAL A 461 -5.80 -37.10 63.31
C VAL A 461 -6.60 -38.38 63.39
N ILE A 462 -6.53 -39.20 62.35
CA ILE A 462 -6.97 -40.59 62.43
C ILE A 462 -5.98 -41.28 63.39
N ASP A 463 -6.47 -41.62 64.58
CA ASP A 463 -5.79 -42.31 65.67
C ASP A 463 -4.59 -41.60 66.34
N GLY A 464 -4.92 -40.61 67.19
CA GLY A 464 -4.32 -40.49 68.53
C GLY A 464 -2.83 -40.17 68.70
N GLN A 465 -2.02 -39.97 67.65
CA GLN A 465 -0.66 -39.41 67.79
C GLN A 465 -0.32 -38.43 66.66
N PRO A 466 0.21 -37.23 66.97
CA PRO A 466 0.74 -36.32 65.96
C PRO A 466 2.15 -36.77 65.57
N ASP A 467 2.28 -37.72 64.65
CA ASP A 467 3.60 -38.00 64.08
C ASP A 467 3.94 -36.93 63.03
N ARG A 468 4.55 -35.84 63.51
CA ARG A 468 5.07 -34.73 62.70
C ARG A 468 6.20 -35.15 61.73
N ARG A 469 6.58 -36.43 61.68
CA ARG A 469 7.69 -36.94 60.83
C ARG A 469 7.30 -37.28 59.40
N PHE A 470 6.02 -37.48 59.07
CA PHE A 470 5.62 -38.05 57.79
C PHE A 470 5.67 -37.12 56.56
N VAL A 471 5.79 -35.80 56.75
CA VAL A 471 5.72 -34.84 55.62
C VAL A 471 7.03 -34.79 54.81
N TRP A 472 8.15 -35.27 55.36
CA TRP A 472 9.46 -35.13 54.72
C TRP A 472 9.91 -36.34 53.88
N ASP A 473 9.27 -37.52 54.02
CA ASP A 473 9.71 -38.77 53.38
C ASP A 473 8.58 -39.55 52.64
N GLY A 474 7.42 -38.92 52.47
CA GLY A 474 6.25 -39.55 51.85
C GLY A 474 6.38 -39.70 50.34
N ARG A 475 6.08 -40.90 49.81
CA ARG A 475 5.86 -41.10 48.36
C ARG A 475 4.72 -40.19 47.90
N ASP A 476 4.88 -39.53 46.76
CA ASP A 476 3.97 -38.52 46.17
C ASP A 476 2.46 -38.84 46.31
N ARG A 477 2.08 -40.13 46.27
CA ARG A 477 0.69 -40.59 46.43
C ARG A 477 0.12 -40.42 47.84
N GLU A 478 0.91 -40.65 48.89
CA GLU A 478 0.46 -40.56 50.29
C GLU A 478 0.25 -39.11 50.71
N VAL A 479 1.17 -38.23 50.30
CA VAL A 479 1.05 -36.77 50.49
C VAL A 479 -0.18 -36.22 49.77
N THR A 480 -0.46 -36.69 48.55
CA THR A 480 -1.64 -36.27 47.78
C THR A 480 -2.96 -36.76 48.42
N ALA A 481 -2.96 -37.94 49.04
CA ALA A 481 -4.12 -38.47 49.76
C ALA A 481 -4.42 -37.64 51.03
N LEU A 482 -3.39 -37.35 51.83
CA LEU A 482 -3.51 -36.47 53.01
C LEU A 482 -4.00 -35.07 52.65
N MET A 483 -3.46 -34.48 51.58
CA MET A 483 -3.89 -33.17 51.10
C MET A 483 -5.33 -33.14 50.58
N ARG A 484 -5.88 -34.29 50.14
CA ARG A 484 -7.26 -34.39 49.66
C ARG A 484 -8.27 -34.23 50.80
N GLU A 485 -7.93 -34.74 51.98
CA GLU A 485 -8.82 -34.78 53.15
C GLU A 485 -8.68 -33.53 54.04
N ALA A 486 -7.55 -32.83 53.98
CA ALA A 486 -7.32 -31.62 54.75
C ALA A 486 -8.28 -30.46 54.40
N THR A 487 -8.85 -29.83 55.43
CA THR A 487 -9.69 -28.63 55.34
C THR A 487 -9.10 -27.47 56.14
N VAL A 488 -9.19 -26.27 55.57
CA VAL A 488 -8.64 -25.04 56.16
C VAL A 488 -9.79 -24.16 56.62
N TRP A 489 -9.69 -23.69 57.86
CA TRP A 489 -10.74 -22.95 58.53
C TRP A 489 -10.27 -21.56 58.91
N GLY A 490 -11.07 -20.55 58.61
CA GLY A 490 -10.87 -19.22 59.17
C GLY A 490 -11.38 -19.20 60.60
N LYS A 491 -10.55 -19.54 61.60
CA LYS A 491 -10.90 -19.23 62.99
C LYS A 491 -11.05 -17.71 63.14
N LEU A 492 -12.25 -17.29 63.52
CA LEU A 492 -12.53 -15.96 64.05
C LEU A 492 -12.24 -16.05 65.55
N ASP A 493 -11.06 -15.58 65.95
CA ASP A 493 -10.86 -15.09 67.32
C ASP A 493 -11.14 -13.58 67.31
#